data_AF-A0A6J1N2B1-F1
#
_entry.id   AF-A0A6J1N2B1-F1
#
_cell.length_a   1.000
_cell.length_b   1.000
_cell.length_c   1.000
_cell.angle_alpha   90.00
_cell.angle_beta   90.00
_cell.angle_gamma   90.00
#
_symmetry.space_group_name_H-M   'P 1'
#
loop_
_entity.id
_entity.type
_entity.pdbx_description
1 polymer ?
#
loop_
_entity_poly.entity_id
_entity_poly.type
_entity_poly.pdbx_seq_one_letter_code
_entity_poly.pdbx_strand_id
1 'polypeptide(L)'
;MSKRTVTNDVYKGLVEAFSIPAELHERDGKPFASVGSVLPIHCATPQQLAERAETTHHYCDVFTDEILAPLGELAYVRIDENVAEKVFLNRSKRILLISSDGKLAQWRCAPTFESANSFVAGAPIVNKDGALVSVVTARRGNNYAVSAFEGDGGYFATTKHWEVVELEDGKLYYADKSFSTREDLAAYLQALPPVEVNTEALPKPVLLNGKSPRIALVAENGRQLSHHYLCGVFSDVEYL
;
A
#
# COMPACT_ATOMS: atom_id res chain seq x y z
N MET A 1 -26.63 -5.40 12.69
CA MET A 1 -25.21 -5.03 12.90
C MET A 1 -25.05 -3.58 12.50
N SER A 2 -24.31 -2.78 13.28
CA SER A 2 -24.06 -1.38 12.95
C SER A 2 -23.26 -1.33 11.63
N LYS A 3 -23.73 -0.57 10.63
CA LYS A 3 -23.06 -0.45 9.32
C LYS A 3 -21.89 0.56 9.38
N ARG A 4 -21.13 0.56 10.48
CA ARG A 4 -19.99 1.45 10.71
C ARG A 4 -18.74 0.92 10.01
N THR A 5 -18.02 1.81 9.35
CA THR A 5 -16.67 1.59 8.81
C THR A 5 -15.58 2.09 9.76
N VAL A 6 -15.94 2.34 11.01
CA VAL A 6 -15.03 2.71 12.11
C VAL A 6 -15.23 1.78 13.30
N THR A 7 -14.17 1.55 14.08
CA THR A 7 -14.19 0.68 15.27
C THR A 7 -14.32 1.44 16.59
N ASN A 8 -14.15 2.76 16.60
CA ASN A 8 -14.36 3.59 17.79
C ASN A 8 -15.85 3.87 18.06
N ASP A 9 -16.22 3.94 19.35
CA ASP A 9 -17.61 4.16 19.77
C ASP A 9 -18.11 5.58 19.50
N VAL A 10 -17.22 6.57 19.63
CA VAL A 10 -17.53 8.00 19.48
C VAL A 10 -16.80 8.55 18.28
N TYR A 11 -17.55 9.05 17.30
CA TYR A 11 -16.99 9.67 16.09
C TYR A 11 -16.15 10.89 16.43
N LYS A 12 -15.04 11.06 15.73
CA LYS A 12 -14.07 12.15 15.89
C LYS A 12 -14.00 13.00 14.62
N GLY A 13 -13.39 14.18 14.74
CA GLY A 13 -13.15 15.09 13.62
C GLY A 13 -14.39 15.88 13.19
N LEU A 14 -14.34 16.40 11.97
CA LEU A 14 -15.43 17.16 11.36
C LEU A 14 -16.38 16.18 10.66
N VAL A 15 -17.45 15.82 11.35
CA VAL A 15 -18.46 14.87 10.85
C VAL A 15 -19.58 15.65 10.15
N GLU A 16 -19.83 15.33 8.89
CA GLU A 16 -20.91 15.91 8.09
C GLU A 16 -21.93 14.85 7.69
N ALA A 17 -23.19 15.26 7.49
CA ALA A 17 -24.22 14.40 6.93
C ALA A 17 -23.91 14.15 5.45
N PHE A 18 -23.39 12.95 5.15
CA PHE A 18 -22.92 12.55 3.84
C PHE A 18 -23.01 11.02 3.74
N SER A 19 -23.98 10.52 2.98
CA SER A 19 -24.19 9.09 2.80
C SER A 19 -23.26 8.50 1.75
N ILE A 20 -22.46 7.50 2.14
CA ILE A 20 -21.56 6.77 1.25
C ILE A 20 -21.87 5.27 1.34
N PRO A 21 -22.12 4.56 0.23
CA PRO A 21 -22.38 3.12 0.27
C PRO A 21 -21.11 2.35 0.64
N ALA A 22 -21.27 1.28 1.42
CA ALA A 22 -20.25 0.28 1.68
C ALA A 22 -20.89 -1.05 2.10
N GLU A 23 -20.22 -2.15 1.77
CA GLU A 23 -20.52 -3.47 2.28
C GLU A 23 -19.46 -3.85 3.32
N LEU A 24 -19.88 -4.48 4.42
CA LEU A 24 -18.98 -4.91 5.49
C LEU A 24 -18.81 -6.42 5.45
N HIS A 25 -17.57 -6.83 5.63
CA HIS A 25 -17.11 -8.20 5.61
C HIS A 25 -16.22 -8.46 6.83
N GLU A 26 -16.03 -9.72 7.15
CA GLU A 26 -15.09 -10.15 8.18
C GLU A 26 -14.28 -11.33 7.67
N ARG A 27 -12.97 -11.30 7.92
CA ARG A 27 -12.09 -12.42 7.62
C ARG A 27 -10.98 -12.51 8.64
N ASP A 28 -10.73 -13.72 9.14
CA ASP A 28 -9.74 -13.99 10.18
C ASP A 28 -9.90 -13.10 11.42
N GLY A 29 -11.16 -12.76 11.75
CA GLY A 29 -11.50 -11.86 12.86
C GLY A 29 -11.22 -10.37 12.60
N LYS A 30 -10.81 -10.00 11.39
CA LYS A 30 -10.61 -8.60 10.98
C LYS A 30 -11.78 -8.09 10.14
N PRO A 31 -12.45 -6.99 10.53
CA PRO A 31 -13.46 -6.36 9.71
C PRO A 31 -12.82 -5.56 8.56
N PHE A 32 -13.44 -5.62 7.39
CA PHE A 32 -13.08 -4.78 6.25
C PHE A 32 -14.33 -4.40 5.46
N ALA A 33 -14.20 -3.42 4.56
CA ALA A 33 -15.27 -2.93 3.72
C ALA A 33 -14.96 -3.07 2.23
N SER A 34 -16.00 -3.03 1.41
CA SER A 34 -15.91 -2.92 -0.05
C SER A 34 -16.95 -1.94 -0.61
N VAL A 35 -16.72 -1.46 -1.83
CA VAL A 35 -17.69 -0.65 -2.59
C VAL A 35 -17.82 -1.23 -3.99
N GLY A 36 -18.95 -1.89 -4.26
CA GLY A 36 -19.08 -2.64 -5.51
C GLY A 36 -17.95 -3.66 -5.65
N SER A 37 -17.17 -3.57 -6.72
CA SER A 37 -15.98 -4.43 -6.91
C SER A 37 -14.71 -3.92 -6.22
N VAL A 38 -14.70 -2.74 -5.60
CA VAL A 38 -13.48 -2.17 -5.01
C VAL A 38 -13.15 -2.81 -3.66
N LEU A 39 -11.92 -3.31 -3.54
CA LEU A 39 -11.43 -4.07 -2.37
C LEU A 39 -9.92 -3.87 -2.19
N PRO A 40 -9.39 -3.67 -0.97
CA PRO A 40 -7.94 -3.68 -0.75
C PRO A 40 -7.31 -5.03 -1.09
N ILE A 41 -6.13 -5.05 -1.72
CA ILE A 41 -5.50 -6.31 -2.17
C ILE A 41 -5.19 -7.22 -0.98
N HIS A 42 -4.67 -6.68 0.13
CA HIS A 42 -4.42 -7.47 1.35
C HIS A 42 -5.69 -8.03 2.00
N CYS A 43 -6.88 -7.54 1.64
CA CYS A 43 -8.18 -8.08 2.07
C CYS A 43 -8.74 -9.16 1.14
N ALA A 44 -8.10 -9.46 0.00
CA ALA A 44 -8.56 -10.46 -0.96
C ALA A 44 -8.14 -11.88 -0.60
N THR A 45 -9.00 -12.88 -0.80
CA THR A 45 -8.62 -14.31 -0.65
C THR A 45 -7.69 -14.71 -1.79
N PRO A 46 -6.96 -15.83 -1.71
CA PRO A 46 -6.17 -16.33 -2.84
C PRO A 46 -6.99 -16.47 -4.13
N GLN A 47 -8.26 -16.90 -4.02
CA GLN A 47 -9.18 -17.02 -5.16
C GLN A 47 -9.54 -15.65 -5.73
N GLN A 48 -9.94 -14.70 -4.87
CA GLN A 48 -10.27 -13.34 -5.31
C GLN A 48 -9.07 -12.63 -5.91
N LEU A 49 -7.86 -12.87 -5.38
CA LEU A 49 -6.62 -12.31 -5.91
C LEU A 49 -6.37 -12.82 -7.34
N ALA A 50 -6.50 -14.12 -7.56
CA ALA A 50 -6.35 -14.71 -8.90
C ALA A 50 -7.40 -14.19 -9.90
N GLU A 51 -8.65 -14.04 -9.48
CA GLU A 51 -9.74 -13.55 -10.34
C GLU A 51 -9.58 -12.07 -10.68
N ARG A 52 -9.28 -11.22 -9.68
CA ARG A 52 -9.27 -9.75 -9.83
C ARG A 52 -8.00 -9.23 -10.49
N ALA A 53 -6.88 -9.94 -10.39
CA ALA A 53 -5.63 -9.56 -11.06
C ALA A 53 -5.74 -9.59 -12.60
N GLU A 54 -6.78 -10.21 -13.16
CA GLU A 54 -7.03 -10.23 -14.60
C GLU A 54 -7.66 -8.94 -15.14
N THR A 55 -8.49 -8.26 -14.33
CA THR A 55 -9.35 -7.17 -14.82
C THR A 55 -9.07 -5.83 -14.15
N THR A 56 -8.37 -5.81 -13.02
CA THR A 56 -8.18 -4.59 -12.23
C THR A 56 -7.38 -3.51 -12.94
N HIS A 57 -7.73 -2.25 -12.69
CA HIS A 57 -6.77 -1.16 -12.81
C HIS A 57 -5.72 -1.25 -11.69
N HIS A 58 -4.50 -0.81 -11.97
CA HIS A 58 -3.36 -0.98 -11.06
C HIS A 58 -3.19 0.22 -10.12
N TYR A 59 -3.85 0.12 -8.97
CA TYR A 59 -3.63 0.98 -7.80
C TYR A 59 -2.94 0.16 -6.71
N CYS A 60 -1.95 0.76 -6.03
CA CYS A 60 -1.21 0.05 -5.01
C CYS A 60 -2.17 -0.33 -3.86
N ASP A 61 -2.25 -1.63 -3.58
CA ASP A 61 -3.14 -2.23 -2.59
C ASP A 61 -4.65 -2.02 -2.82
N VAL A 62 -5.10 -1.71 -4.04
CA VAL A 62 -6.54 -1.54 -4.34
C VAL A 62 -6.91 -2.27 -5.64
N PHE A 63 -7.82 -3.23 -5.54
CA PHE A 63 -8.54 -3.78 -6.69
C PHE A 63 -9.70 -2.87 -7.07
N THR A 64 -9.87 -2.59 -8.35
CA THR A 64 -11.00 -1.83 -8.91
C THR A 64 -11.12 -2.09 -10.42
N ASP A 65 -12.33 -2.30 -10.92
CA ASP A 65 -12.60 -2.44 -12.35
C ASP A 65 -12.76 -1.08 -13.05
N GLU A 66 -12.87 0.00 -12.27
CA GLU A 66 -13.05 1.37 -12.76
C GLU A 66 -11.87 2.26 -12.36
N ILE A 67 -11.62 3.29 -13.16
CA ILE A 67 -10.67 4.36 -12.83
C ILE A 67 -11.26 5.20 -11.69
N LEU A 68 -10.51 5.34 -10.61
CA LEU A 68 -10.89 6.17 -9.46
C LEU A 68 -10.82 7.65 -9.80
N ALA A 69 -11.70 8.44 -9.20
CA ALA A 69 -11.73 9.89 -9.38
C ALA A 69 -10.43 10.56 -8.86
N PRO A 70 -10.02 11.69 -9.45
CA PRO A 70 -8.79 12.36 -9.06
C PRO A 70 -8.86 12.93 -7.63
N LEU A 71 -7.70 13.01 -6.98
CA LEU A 71 -7.58 13.60 -5.64
C LEU A 71 -7.76 15.13 -5.68
N GLY A 72 -8.66 15.63 -4.83
CA GLY A 72 -8.80 17.06 -4.57
C GLY A 72 -7.87 17.58 -3.46
N GLU A 73 -8.28 18.68 -2.81
CA GLU A 73 -7.62 19.18 -1.60
C GLU A 73 -8.15 18.51 -0.32
N LEU A 74 -9.40 18.06 -0.34
CA LEU A 74 -10.09 17.39 0.77
C LEU A 74 -10.88 16.18 0.25
N ALA A 75 -11.23 15.29 1.18
CA ALA A 75 -12.05 14.12 0.93
C ALA A 75 -13.01 13.87 2.09
N TYR A 76 -13.98 12.98 1.86
CA TYR A 76 -14.91 12.47 2.86
C TYR A 76 -14.65 10.98 3.06
N VAL A 77 -14.40 10.57 4.29
CA VAL A 77 -14.15 9.17 4.66
C VAL A 77 -15.37 8.64 5.39
N ARG A 78 -15.95 7.55 4.88
CA ARG A 78 -17.19 7.01 5.41
C ARG A 78 -17.03 6.59 6.88
N ILE A 79 -17.94 7.03 7.73
CA ILE A 79 -18.04 6.57 9.12
C ILE A 79 -19.17 5.55 9.25
N ASP A 80 -20.37 5.90 8.78
CA ASP A 80 -21.55 5.01 8.76
C ASP A 80 -22.43 5.28 7.52
N GLU A 81 -23.68 4.80 7.51
CA GLU A 81 -24.60 4.98 6.39
C GLU A 81 -25.01 6.44 6.10
N ASN A 82 -24.91 7.34 7.08
CA ASN A 82 -25.47 8.69 7.03
C ASN A 82 -24.40 9.78 7.19
N VAL A 83 -23.23 9.46 7.75
CA VAL A 83 -22.19 10.46 8.02
C VAL A 83 -20.81 10.03 7.55
N ALA A 84 -20.00 11.04 7.22
CA ALA A 84 -18.60 10.89 6.84
C ALA A 84 -17.75 11.95 7.55
N GLU A 85 -16.47 11.62 7.77
CA GLU A 85 -15.48 12.59 8.25
C GLU A 85 -14.91 13.37 7.08
N LYS A 86 -14.92 14.69 7.17
CA LYS A 86 -14.25 15.58 6.22
C LYS A 86 -12.80 15.79 6.63
N VAL A 87 -11.88 15.46 5.74
CA VAL A 87 -10.43 15.49 6.00
C VAL A 87 -9.69 16.20 4.88
N PHE A 88 -8.61 16.90 5.21
CA PHE A 88 -7.67 17.43 4.23
C PHE A 88 -6.67 16.35 3.79
N LEU A 89 -6.34 16.35 2.50
CA LEU A 89 -5.28 15.51 1.96
C LEU A 89 -3.93 16.21 2.14
N ASN A 90 -3.00 15.51 2.78
CA ASN A 90 -1.64 15.95 3.02
C ASN A 90 -0.70 15.24 2.03
N ARG A 91 -0.16 16.00 1.08
CA ARG A 91 0.81 15.53 0.09
C ARG A 91 2.25 15.55 0.59
N SER A 92 2.50 16.19 1.72
CA SER A 92 3.83 16.33 2.33
C SER A 92 4.16 15.19 3.29
N LYS A 93 3.17 14.68 4.05
CA LYS A 93 3.29 13.44 4.82
C LYS A 93 2.90 12.29 3.90
N ARG A 94 3.84 11.38 3.61
CA ARG A 94 3.61 10.26 2.68
C ARG A 94 3.85 8.92 3.35
N ILE A 95 3.05 7.93 2.97
CA ILE A 95 3.16 6.55 3.41
C ILE A 95 3.54 5.68 2.21
N LEU A 96 4.52 4.80 2.38
CA LEU A 96 4.93 3.83 1.39
C LEU A 96 4.01 2.62 1.48
N LEU A 97 3.20 2.43 0.45
CA LEU A 97 2.43 1.22 0.22
C LEU A 97 3.22 0.27 -0.66
N ILE A 98 3.06 -1.02 -0.41
CA ILE A 98 3.49 -2.13 -1.25
C ILE A 98 2.33 -3.13 -1.36
N SER A 99 2.14 -3.72 -2.52
CA SER A 99 1.15 -4.80 -2.69
C SER A 99 1.60 -5.77 -3.77
N SER A 100 1.05 -6.98 -3.74
CA SER A 100 1.24 -7.98 -4.79
C SER A 100 -0.09 -8.65 -5.09
N ASP A 101 -0.52 -8.58 -6.34
CA ASP A 101 -1.74 -9.22 -6.86
C ASP A 101 -1.44 -10.54 -7.59
N GLY A 102 -0.22 -11.06 -7.44
CA GLY A 102 0.22 -12.28 -8.14
C GLY A 102 0.65 -12.05 -9.59
N LYS A 103 0.57 -10.83 -10.11
CA LYS A 103 1.13 -10.44 -11.43
C LYS A 103 2.11 -9.27 -11.34
N LEU A 104 1.74 -8.28 -10.54
CA LEU A 104 2.50 -7.07 -10.31
C LEU A 104 2.79 -6.92 -8.82
N ALA A 105 4.04 -6.58 -8.52
CA ALA A 105 4.45 -6.10 -7.22
C ALA A 105 4.49 -4.57 -7.25
N GLN A 106 3.42 -3.95 -6.77
CA GLN A 106 3.18 -2.51 -6.84
C GLN A 106 3.76 -1.80 -5.61
N TRP A 107 4.15 -0.53 -5.78
CA TRP A 107 4.55 0.35 -4.68
C TRP A 107 4.10 1.79 -4.94
N ARG A 108 3.80 2.53 -3.88
CA ARG A 108 3.33 3.93 -3.96
C ARG A 108 3.73 4.74 -2.73
N CYS A 109 4.32 5.92 -2.95
CA CYS A 109 4.45 6.97 -1.94
C CYS A 109 3.14 7.76 -1.86
N ALA A 110 2.15 7.18 -1.17
CA ALA A 110 0.79 7.70 -1.11
C ALA A 110 0.72 8.96 -0.22
N PRO A 111 -0.03 10.01 -0.63
CA PRO A 111 -0.42 11.08 0.29
C PRO A 111 -1.26 10.51 1.44
N THR A 112 -1.43 11.30 2.50
CA THR A 112 -2.20 10.87 3.67
C THR A 112 -3.37 11.78 4.00
N PHE A 113 -4.29 11.32 4.83
CA PHE A 113 -5.10 12.18 5.68
C PHE A 113 -4.86 11.80 7.14
N GLU A 114 -5.11 12.73 8.05
CA GLU A 114 -4.95 12.51 9.49
C GLU A 114 -6.33 12.42 10.15
N SER A 115 -6.59 11.35 10.89
CA SER A 115 -7.84 11.16 11.64
C SER A 115 -7.62 10.42 12.95
N ALA A 116 -8.41 10.78 13.96
CA ALA A 116 -8.47 10.09 15.24
C ALA A 116 -9.56 9.00 15.28
N ASN A 117 -10.35 8.85 14.21
CA ASN A 117 -11.19 7.66 14.03
C ASN A 117 -10.30 6.45 13.67
N SER A 118 -10.76 5.27 14.03
CA SER A 118 -10.13 3.99 13.70
C SER A 118 -10.91 3.35 12.56
N PHE A 119 -10.54 3.68 11.31
CA PHE A 119 -11.21 3.12 10.13
C PHE A 119 -10.82 1.66 9.89
N VAL A 120 -11.75 0.89 9.34
CA VAL A 120 -11.47 -0.45 8.81
C VAL A 120 -10.83 -0.37 7.42
N ALA A 121 -10.07 -1.40 7.02
CA ALA A 121 -9.61 -1.51 5.65
C ALA A 121 -10.79 -1.48 4.67
N GLY A 122 -10.60 -0.87 3.51
CA GLY A 122 -11.62 -0.73 2.48
C GLY A 122 -12.67 0.35 2.75
N ALA A 123 -12.60 1.08 3.87
CA ALA A 123 -13.50 2.20 4.13
C ALA A 123 -13.45 3.21 2.96
N PRO A 124 -14.59 3.59 2.37
CA PRO A 124 -14.61 4.45 1.19
C PRO A 124 -14.09 5.86 1.46
N ILE A 125 -13.29 6.37 0.53
CA ILE A 125 -12.83 7.77 0.49
C ILE A 125 -13.40 8.40 -0.79
N VAL A 126 -14.24 9.42 -0.65
CA VAL A 126 -14.92 10.08 -1.77
C VAL A 126 -14.59 11.57 -1.84
N ASN A 127 -14.75 12.18 -3.01
CA ASN A 127 -14.69 13.63 -3.16
C ASN A 127 -16.02 14.31 -2.77
N LYS A 128 -16.09 15.63 -2.92
CA LYS A 128 -17.30 16.44 -2.61
C LYS A 128 -18.55 16.05 -3.42
N ASP A 129 -18.35 15.44 -4.59
CA ASP A 129 -19.42 15.03 -5.50
C ASP A 129 -19.85 13.57 -5.23
N GLY A 130 -19.27 12.92 -4.22
CA GLY A 130 -19.53 11.52 -3.85
C GLY A 130 -18.83 10.49 -4.72
N ALA A 131 -17.97 10.91 -5.66
CA ALA A 131 -17.20 9.99 -6.49
C ALA A 131 -16.04 9.39 -5.70
N LEU A 132 -15.85 8.07 -5.86
CA LEU A 132 -14.80 7.32 -5.16
C LEU A 132 -13.41 7.74 -5.65
N VAL A 133 -12.57 8.21 -4.72
CA VAL A 133 -11.19 8.63 -5.01
C VAL A 133 -10.16 7.60 -4.53
N SER A 134 -10.48 6.83 -3.49
CA SER A 134 -9.64 5.76 -2.91
C SER A 134 -10.48 4.96 -1.92
N VAL A 135 -9.88 3.91 -1.37
CA VAL A 135 -10.32 3.27 -0.12
C VAL A 135 -9.21 3.35 0.92
N VAL A 136 -9.54 3.19 2.20
CA VAL A 136 -8.56 3.05 3.28
C VAL A 136 -7.79 1.74 3.11
N THR A 137 -6.45 1.79 3.15
CA THR A 137 -5.59 0.61 3.00
C THR A 137 -4.74 0.37 4.24
N ALA A 138 -3.73 1.21 4.43
CA ALA A 138 -2.80 1.14 5.54
C ALA A 138 -2.69 2.48 6.26
N ARG A 139 -2.11 2.47 7.45
CA ARG A 139 -1.86 3.66 8.25
C ARG A 139 -0.53 3.64 8.98
N ARG A 140 -0.13 4.81 9.46
CA ARG A 140 0.94 5.01 10.45
C ARG A 140 0.45 5.97 11.53
N GLY A 141 0.20 5.44 12.72
CA GLY A 141 -0.49 6.17 13.77
C GLY A 141 -1.85 6.66 13.26
N ASN A 142 -2.08 7.98 13.31
CA ASN A 142 -3.31 8.62 12.83
C ASN A 142 -3.29 9.00 11.35
N ASN A 143 -2.20 8.71 10.62
CA ASN A 143 -2.08 9.06 9.20
C ASN A 143 -2.48 7.84 8.36
N TYR A 144 -3.54 7.98 7.58
CA TYR A 144 -4.05 6.95 6.67
C TYR A 144 -3.57 7.22 5.26
N ALA A 145 -3.09 6.19 4.56
CA ALA A 145 -2.66 6.32 3.18
C ALA A 145 -3.84 6.44 2.22
N VAL A 146 -3.69 7.26 1.18
CA VAL A 146 -4.68 7.43 0.10
C VAL A 146 -4.04 6.96 -1.21
N SER A 147 -4.29 5.71 -1.59
CA SER A 147 -3.71 5.13 -2.80
C SER A 147 -4.39 5.70 -4.03
N ALA A 148 -3.62 6.38 -4.87
CA ALA A 148 -4.08 7.01 -6.09
C ALA A 148 -2.99 6.97 -7.18
N PHE A 149 -3.30 7.47 -8.38
CA PHE A 149 -2.29 7.65 -9.44
C PHE A 149 -1.30 8.79 -9.16
N GLU A 150 -1.67 9.76 -8.32
CA GLU A 150 -0.80 10.86 -7.93
C GLU A 150 0.36 10.38 -7.04
N GLY A 151 1.53 11.00 -7.19
CA GLY A 151 2.72 10.76 -6.37
C GLY A 151 3.69 9.73 -6.94
N ASP A 152 4.88 9.63 -6.33
CA ASP A 152 5.91 8.67 -6.76
C ASP A 152 5.43 7.24 -6.55
N GLY A 153 5.61 6.38 -7.55
CA GLY A 153 5.21 4.98 -7.46
C GLY A 153 5.52 4.22 -8.74
N GLY A 154 5.32 2.91 -8.69
CA GLY A 154 5.59 2.02 -9.82
C GLY A 154 5.21 0.59 -9.49
N TYR A 155 5.62 -0.33 -10.34
CA TYR A 155 5.42 -1.75 -10.14
C TYR A 155 6.53 -2.58 -10.80
N PHE A 156 6.71 -3.79 -10.31
CA PHE A 156 7.55 -4.80 -10.94
C PHE A 156 6.67 -5.92 -11.49
N ALA A 157 6.94 -6.36 -12.73
CA ALA A 157 6.27 -7.50 -13.33
C ALA A 157 6.86 -8.80 -12.74
N THR A 158 6.19 -9.35 -11.74
CA THR A 158 6.60 -10.57 -11.05
C THR A 158 5.44 -11.15 -10.25
N THR A 159 5.40 -12.48 -10.18
CA THR A 159 4.45 -13.22 -9.33
C THR A 159 4.97 -13.42 -7.91
N LYS A 160 6.25 -13.05 -7.64
CA LYS A 160 6.85 -13.14 -6.31
C LYS A 160 6.28 -12.05 -5.39
N HIS A 161 6.01 -12.41 -4.14
CA HIS A 161 5.60 -11.46 -3.10
C HIS A 161 6.77 -10.55 -2.68
N TRP A 162 6.42 -9.41 -2.08
CA TRP A 162 7.39 -8.52 -1.44
C TRP A 162 8.07 -9.19 -0.26
N GLU A 163 9.40 -9.09 -0.22
CA GLU A 163 10.17 -9.34 1.00
C GLU A 163 10.43 -8.01 1.71
N VAL A 164 10.18 -7.97 3.01
CA VAL A 164 10.46 -6.80 3.85
C VAL A 164 11.65 -7.11 4.73
N VAL A 165 12.70 -6.31 4.59
CA VAL A 165 13.94 -6.43 5.37
C VAL A 165 14.13 -5.16 6.19
N GLU A 166 14.31 -5.32 7.50
CA GLU A 166 14.56 -4.19 8.39
C GLU A 166 16.00 -3.69 8.26
N LEU A 167 16.14 -2.38 8.10
CA LEU A 167 17.42 -1.69 8.03
C LEU A 167 18.02 -1.51 9.43
N GLU A 168 19.28 -1.91 9.56
CA GLU A 168 20.11 -1.67 10.73
C GLU A 168 20.97 -0.42 10.50
N ASP A 169 21.06 0.43 11.54
CA ASP A 169 21.88 1.64 11.49
C ASP A 169 23.36 1.29 11.25
N GLY A 170 23.98 1.96 10.27
CA GLY A 170 25.40 1.81 9.93
C GLY A 170 25.74 0.65 8.99
N LYS A 171 24.76 -0.16 8.56
CA LYS A 171 24.98 -1.24 7.57
C LYS A 171 24.88 -0.74 6.12
N LEU A 172 25.63 -1.41 5.24
CA LEU A 172 25.49 -1.29 3.79
C LEU A 172 24.51 -2.34 3.29
N TYR A 173 23.73 -2.02 2.25
CA TYR A 173 22.74 -2.93 1.70
C TYR A 173 22.90 -3.08 0.20
N TYR A 174 22.81 -4.32 -0.26
CA TYR A 174 22.69 -4.68 -1.67
C TYR A 174 21.63 -5.78 -1.75
N ALA A 175 20.62 -5.58 -2.61
CA ALA A 175 19.48 -6.48 -2.68
C ALA A 175 18.83 -6.70 -1.29
N ASP A 176 18.69 -7.94 -0.87
CA ASP A 176 18.16 -8.40 0.42
C ASP A 176 19.25 -8.68 1.47
N LYS A 177 20.51 -8.28 1.21
CA LYS A 177 21.66 -8.55 2.08
C LYS A 177 22.23 -7.28 2.70
N SER A 178 22.70 -7.42 3.94
CA SER A 178 23.40 -6.39 4.70
C SER A 178 24.88 -6.72 4.86
N PHE A 179 25.73 -5.71 4.85
CA PHE A 179 27.19 -5.82 4.98
C PHE A 179 27.71 -4.81 6.00
N SER A 180 28.72 -5.21 6.77
CA SER A 180 29.37 -4.31 7.75
C SER A 180 30.39 -3.39 7.08
N THR A 181 31.03 -3.83 6.00
CA THR A 181 32.07 -3.07 5.29
C THR A 181 31.84 -3.05 3.78
N ARG A 182 32.49 -2.12 3.10
CA ARG A 182 32.41 -2.00 1.63
C ARG A 182 33.19 -3.12 0.95
N GLU A 183 34.25 -3.61 1.59
CA GLU A 183 35.09 -4.71 1.15
C GLU A 183 34.30 -6.03 1.15
N ASP A 184 33.53 -6.30 2.20
CA ASP A 184 32.65 -7.49 2.27
C ASP A 184 31.60 -7.46 1.15
N LEU A 185 31.00 -6.30 0.91
CA LEU A 185 30.07 -6.10 -0.19
C LEU A 185 30.75 -6.35 -1.53
N ALA A 186 31.94 -5.79 -1.76
CA ALA A 186 32.68 -5.97 -3.01
C ALA A 186 33.04 -7.45 -3.26
N ALA A 187 33.47 -8.17 -2.22
CA ALA A 187 33.78 -9.61 -2.30
C ALA A 187 32.52 -10.43 -2.64
N TYR A 188 31.39 -10.13 -1.99
CA TYR A 188 30.10 -10.74 -2.31
C TYR A 188 29.70 -10.51 -3.76
N LEU A 189 29.83 -9.26 -4.25
CA LEU A 189 29.52 -8.91 -5.63
C LEU A 189 30.43 -9.59 -6.65
N GLN A 190 31.67 -9.93 -6.31
CA GLN A 190 32.56 -10.66 -7.21
C GLN A 190 32.23 -12.15 -7.27
N ALA A 191 31.74 -12.72 -6.17
CA ALA A 191 31.37 -14.14 -6.08
C ALA A 191 30.02 -14.46 -6.76
N LEU A 192 29.15 -13.46 -6.93
CA LEU A 192 27.85 -13.66 -7.57
C LEU A 192 27.99 -13.94 -9.08
N PRO A 193 27.22 -14.90 -9.63
CA PRO A 193 27.14 -15.10 -11.08
C PRO A 193 26.60 -13.84 -11.78
N PRO A 194 26.73 -13.75 -13.12
CA PRO A 194 26.02 -12.74 -13.92
C PRO A 194 24.52 -12.79 -13.65
N VAL A 195 23.84 -11.66 -13.84
CA VAL A 195 22.41 -11.57 -13.62
C VAL A 195 21.64 -12.47 -14.58
N GLU A 196 20.65 -13.20 -14.07
CA GLU A 196 19.78 -14.08 -14.85
C GLU A 196 18.33 -13.85 -14.46
N VAL A 197 17.49 -13.55 -15.46
CA VAL A 197 16.04 -13.39 -15.30
C VAL A 197 15.38 -14.12 -16.47
N ASN A 198 14.52 -15.07 -16.17
CA ASN A 198 13.76 -15.82 -17.16
C ASN A 198 12.39 -16.21 -16.58
N THR A 199 11.59 -16.96 -17.33
CA THR A 199 10.22 -17.35 -16.93
C THR A 199 10.18 -18.30 -15.72
N GLU A 200 11.27 -19.01 -15.45
CA GLU A 200 11.41 -19.92 -14.30
C GLU A 200 12.07 -19.21 -13.10
N ALA A 201 12.94 -18.23 -13.37
CA ALA A 201 13.68 -17.42 -12.39
C ALA A 201 13.18 -15.97 -12.39
N LEU A 202 12.00 -15.76 -11.83
CA LEU A 202 11.36 -14.44 -11.72
C LEU A 202 11.99 -13.59 -10.62
N PRO A 203 12.09 -12.25 -10.82
CA PRO A 203 12.73 -11.37 -9.87
C PRO A 203 11.88 -11.16 -8.61
N LYS A 204 12.55 -11.03 -7.47
CA LYS A 204 11.96 -10.80 -6.15
C LYS A 204 11.99 -9.30 -5.80
N PRO A 205 10.83 -8.69 -5.48
CA PRO A 205 10.77 -7.31 -5.01
C PRO A 205 11.09 -7.25 -3.50
N VAL A 206 11.91 -6.28 -3.11
CA VAL A 206 12.38 -6.13 -1.73
C VAL A 206 12.14 -4.70 -1.25
N LEU A 207 11.48 -4.57 -0.11
CA LEU A 207 11.40 -3.34 0.67
C LEU A 207 12.46 -3.39 1.77
N LEU A 208 13.43 -2.50 1.70
CA LEU A 208 14.35 -2.23 2.82
C LEU A 208 13.68 -1.18 3.73
N ASN A 209 13.04 -1.63 4.80
CA ASN A 209 12.26 -0.82 5.73
C ASN A 209 13.16 -0.12 6.77
N GLY A 210 12.92 1.15 7.07
CA GLY A 210 13.64 1.87 8.13
C GLY A 210 13.69 3.37 7.90
N LYS A 211 14.64 4.06 8.54
CA LYS A 211 14.76 5.54 8.47
C LYS A 211 15.02 6.07 7.06
N SER A 212 15.71 5.30 6.23
CA SER A 212 16.02 5.63 4.84
C SER A 212 15.54 4.49 3.94
N PRO A 213 14.21 4.37 3.74
CA PRO A 213 13.63 3.23 3.07
C PRO A 213 14.08 3.14 1.61
N ARG A 214 14.18 1.89 1.12
CA ARG A 214 14.62 1.62 -0.24
C ARG A 214 13.79 0.52 -0.87
N ILE A 215 13.68 0.58 -2.18
CA ILE A 215 13.08 -0.49 -2.97
C ILE A 215 14.17 -1.09 -3.84
N ALA A 216 14.27 -2.42 -3.82
CA ALA A 216 15.15 -3.16 -4.72
C ALA A 216 14.37 -4.23 -5.48
N LEU A 217 14.86 -4.54 -6.67
CA LEU A 217 14.44 -5.72 -7.41
C LEU A 217 15.66 -6.64 -7.52
N VAL A 218 15.48 -7.92 -7.21
CA VAL A 218 16.57 -8.88 -7.03
C VAL A 218 16.31 -10.10 -7.90
N ALA A 219 17.26 -10.50 -8.73
CA ALA A 219 17.21 -11.77 -9.44
C ALA A 219 17.30 -12.95 -8.46
N GLU A 220 16.81 -14.13 -8.83
CA GLU A 220 16.81 -15.31 -7.94
C GLU A 220 18.22 -15.72 -7.48
N ASN A 221 19.23 -15.46 -8.32
CA ASN A 221 20.63 -15.70 -7.99
C ASN A 221 21.26 -14.65 -7.04
N GLY A 222 20.48 -13.71 -6.51
CA GLY A 222 20.91 -12.68 -5.55
C GLY A 222 21.48 -11.41 -6.19
N ARG A 223 21.59 -11.33 -7.53
CA ARG A 223 21.99 -10.09 -8.21
C ARG A 223 20.89 -9.04 -8.17
N GLN A 224 21.24 -7.85 -7.75
CA GLN A 224 20.37 -6.68 -7.79
C GLN A 224 20.16 -6.21 -9.24
N LEU A 225 18.89 -6.03 -9.61
CA LEU A 225 18.43 -5.48 -10.88
C LEU A 225 18.19 -3.97 -10.78
N SER A 226 17.61 -3.52 -9.67
CA SER A 226 17.37 -2.10 -9.40
C SER A 226 17.50 -1.79 -7.91
N HIS A 227 17.78 -0.51 -7.59
CA HIS A 227 17.87 -0.01 -6.22
C HIS A 227 17.47 1.45 -6.18
N HIS A 228 16.42 1.75 -5.43
CA HIS A 228 15.80 3.07 -5.38
C HIS A 228 15.85 3.57 -3.94
N TYR A 229 16.53 4.69 -3.72
CA TYR A 229 16.47 5.42 -2.45
C TYR A 229 15.19 6.23 -2.41
N LEU A 230 14.39 6.05 -1.37
CA LEU A 230 13.17 6.82 -1.17
C LEU A 230 13.41 7.92 -0.14
N CYS A 231 12.75 9.06 -0.32
CA CYS A 231 12.90 10.23 0.55
C CYS A 231 11.54 10.77 0.98
N GLY A 232 11.43 11.21 2.23
CA GLY A 232 10.21 11.85 2.75
C GLY A 232 8.99 10.93 2.70
N VAL A 233 9.16 9.65 3.03
CA VAL A 233 8.09 8.65 3.07
C VAL A 233 8.26 7.76 4.30
N PHE A 234 7.16 7.38 4.92
CA PHE A 234 7.15 6.43 6.03
C PHE A 234 6.89 5.00 5.52
N SER A 235 7.69 4.04 5.95
CA SER A 235 7.58 2.63 5.53
C SER A 235 7.18 1.68 6.66
N ASP A 236 7.21 2.14 7.91
CA ASP A 236 6.68 1.46 9.09
C ASP A 236 5.15 1.63 9.16
N VAL A 237 4.43 0.74 8.47
CA VAL A 237 2.99 0.87 8.20
C VAL A 237 2.20 -0.35 8.67
N GLU A 238 0.97 -0.10 9.11
CA GLU A 238 -0.01 -1.12 9.49
C GLU A 238 -1.04 -1.26 8.37
N TYR A 239 -1.09 -2.42 7.70
CA TYR A 239 -2.22 -2.80 6.85
C TYR A 239 -3.36 -3.28 7.75
N LEU A 240 -4.53 -2.66 7.59
CA LEU A 240 -5.63 -2.72 8.57
C LEU A 240 -6.36 -4.07 8.53
#